data_AF-G6YIF7-F1
#
_entry.id   AF-G6YIF7-F1
#
_cell.length_a   1.000
_cell.length_b   1.000
_cell.length_c   1.000
_cell.angle_alpha   90.00
_cell.angle_beta   90.00
_cell.angle_gamma   90.00
#
_symmetry.space_group_name_H-M   'P 1'
#
loop_
_entity.id
_entity.type
_entity.pdbx_description
1 polymer ?
#
loop_
_entity_poly.entity_id
_entity_poly.type
_entity_poly.pdbx_seq_one_letter_code
_entity_poly.pdbx_strand_id
1 'polypeptide(L)'
;MSGALVFLEVFMKASRIPEPVLKAISEGTHVIRAYREHLGYTIEDLAVACGLAAEEIQNIESGLRYNKGYRHRIARSLSLPVGILEESDILDAA
;
A
#
# COMPACT_ATOMS: atom_id res chain seq x y z
N MET A 1 -26.02 -3.62 -22.70
CA MET A 1 -24.98 -4.58 -22.29
C MET A 1 -23.91 -3.81 -21.54
N SER A 2 -23.56 -4.29 -20.36
CA SER A 2 -22.92 -3.57 -19.25
C SER A 2 -21.46 -3.23 -19.54
N GLY A 3 -21.16 -1.96 -19.81
CA GLY A 3 -19.78 -1.43 -19.83
C GLY A 3 -19.20 -1.20 -18.43
N ALA A 4 -20.06 -1.10 -17.41
CA ALA A 4 -19.65 -0.94 -16.01
C ALA A 4 -19.04 -2.23 -15.43
N LEU A 5 -19.48 -3.41 -15.89
CA LEU A 5 -18.91 -4.70 -15.44
C LEU A 5 -17.51 -4.95 -16.01
N VAL A 6 -17.24 -4.51 -17.24
CA VAL A 6 -15.93 -4.74 -17.89
C VAL A 6 -14.85 -3.86 -17.27
N PHE A 7 -15.19 -2.63 -16.86
CA PHE A 7 -14.26 -1.76 -16.15
C PHE A 7 -13.89 -2.32 -14.76
N LEU A 8 -14.86 -2.94 -14.07
CA LEU A 8 -14.61 -3.63 -12.81
C LEU A 8 -13.82 -4.93 -13.00
N GLU A 9 -14.08 -5.71 -14.06
CA GLU A 9 -13.31 -6.93 -14.37
C GLU A 9 -11.86 -6.64 -14.78
N VAL A 10 -11.59 -5.58 -15.53
CA VAL A 10 -10.22 -5.20 -15.93
C VAL A 10 -9.43 -4.69 -14.73
N PHE A 11 -10.05 -3.90 -13.85
CA PHE A 11 -9.43 -3.46 -12.58
C PHE A 11 -9.17 -4.64 -11.63
N MET A 12 -10.11 -5.59 -11.55
CA MET A 12 -10.02 -6.80 -10.74
C MET A 12 -9.01 -7.84 -11.28
N LYS A 13 -8.57 -7.70 -12.54
CA LYS A 13 -7.59 -8.60 -13.18
C LYS A 13 -6.13 -8.20 -12.96
N ALA A 14 -5.85 -7.01 -12.44
CA ALA A 14 -4.48 -6.51 -12.22
C ALA A 14 -4.00 -6.51 -10.75
N SER A 15 -4.89 -6.63 -9.75
CA SER A 15 -4.50 -6.47 -8.34
C SER A 15 -5.36 -7.32 -7.40
N ARG A 16 -5.18 -8.64 -7.38
CA ARG A 16 -5.72 -9.43 -6.25
C ARG A 16 -4.82 -9.17 -5.04
N ILE A 17 -5.22 -8.21 -4.21
CA ILE A 17 -4.65 -8.04 -2.86
C ILE A 17 -4.75 -9.41 -2.16
N PRO A 18 -3.66 -9.95 -1.61
CA PRO A 18 -3.70 -11.24 -0.93
C PRO A 18 -4.75 -11.23 0.19
N GLU A 19 -5.49 -12.32 0.35
CA GLU A 19 -6.47 -12.48 1.44
C GLU A 19 -5.93 -12.12 2.84
N PRO A 20 -4.72 -12.54 3.26
CA PRO A 20 -4.18 -12.12 4.56
C PRO A 20 -3.95 -10.60 4.66
N VAL A 21 -3.58 -9.95 3.55
CA VAL A 21 -3.39 -8.49 3.50
C VAL A 21 -4.74 -7.78 3.60
N LEU A 22 -5.76 -8.24 2.87
CA LEU A 22 -7.13 -7.71 2.97
C LEU A 22 -7.69 -7.83 4.39
N LYS A 23 -7.51 -9.00 5.02
CA LYS A 23 -7.95 -9.24 6.39
C LYS A 23 -7.27 -8.26 7.36
N ALA A 24 -5.94 -8.13 7.29
CA ALA A 24 -5.19 -7.22 8.14
C ALA A 24 -5.66 -5.76 7.98
N ILE A 25 -5.89 -5.31 6.73
CA ILE A 25 -6.42 -3.97 6.44
C ILE A 25 -7.82 -3.79 7.05
N SER A 26 -8.70 -4.79 6.90
CA SER A 26 -10.05 -4.73 7.49
C SER A 26 -10.06 -4.69 9.02
N GLU A 27 -9.00 -5.20 9.65
CA GLU A 27 -8.76 -5.14 11.10
C GLU A 27 -8.11 -3.81 11.54
N GLY A 28 -7.89 -2.88 10.62
CA GLY A 28 -7.31 -1.56 10.89
C GLY A 28 -5.78 -1.49 10.77
N THR A 29 -5.13 -2.54 10.25
CA THR A 29 -3.69 -2.52 9.98
C THR A 29 -3.41 -1.61 8.79
N HIS A 30 -2.41 -0.74 8.91
CA HIS A 30 -1.99 0.12 7.80
C HIS A 30 -1.56 -0.71 6.58
N VAL A 31 -1.97 -0.30 5.38
CA VAL A 31 -1.77 -1.07 4.12
C VAL A 31 -0.30 -1.44 3.89
N ILE A 32 0.64 -0.53 4.14
CA ILE A 32 2.09 -0.79 3.99
C ILE A 32 2.55 -1.86 4.98
N ARG A 33 2.08 -1.80 6.22
CA ARG A 33 2.39 -2.79 7.26
C ARG A 33 1.87 -4.16 6.88
N ALA A 34 0.62 -4.23 6.43
CA ALA A 34 -0.02 -5.47 6.01
C ALA A 34 0.77 -6.17 4.87
N TYR A 35 1.20 -5.41 3.85
CA TYR A 35 2.06 -5.96 2.79
C TYR A 35 3.45 -6.35 3.30
N ARG A 36 4.09 -5.51 4.11
CA ARG A 36 5.42 -5.77 4.66
C ARG A 36 5.44 -7.09 5.44
N GLU A 37 4.50 -7.26 6.37
CA GLU A 37 4.38 -8.47 7.18
C GLU A 37 4.01 -9.70 6.34
N HIS A 38 3.10 -9.55 5.37
CA HIS A 38 2.73 -10.63 4.46
C HIS A 38 3.91 -11.12 3.61
N LEU A 39 4.78 -10.21 3.18
CA LEU A 39 5.97 -10.50 2.38
C LEU A 39 7.18 -10.92 3.25
N GLY A 40 7.03 -10.94 4.58
CA GLY A 40 8.08 -11.37 5.51
C GLY A 40 9.17 -10.33 5.77
N TYR A 41 8.93 -9.05 5.47
CA TYR A 41 9.89 -7.98 5.70
C TYR A 41 9.82 -7.46 7.14
N THR A 42 10.97 -7.24 7.77
CA THR A 42 11.05 -6.38 8.96
C THR A 42 10.97 -4.90 8.56
N ILE A 43 10.80 -4.02 9.54
CA ILE A 43 10.82 -2.56 9.30
C ILE A 43 12.17 -2.17 8.72
N GLU A 44 13.25 -2.76 9.24
CA GLU A 44 14.62 -2.55 8.82
C GLU A 44 14.84 -3.01 7.37
N ASP A 45 14.32 -4.19 7.00
CA ASP A 45 14.42 -4.69 5.64
C ASP A 45 13.72 -3.76 4.64
N LEU A 46 12.52 -3.28 4.98
CA LEU A 46 11.78 -2.37 4.11
C LEU A 46 12.49 -1.02 4.01
N ALA A 47 12.99 -0.48 5.12
CA ALA A 47 13.71 0.77 5.19
C ALA A 47 14.94 0.74 4.26
N VAL A 48 15.75 -0.32 4.33
CA VAL A 48 16.89 -0.54 3.43
C VAL A 48 16.44 -0.64 1.98
N ALA A 49 15.40 -1.44 1.69
CA ALA A 49 14.94 -1.67 0.33
C ALA A 49 14.43 -0.39 -0.36
N CYS A 50 13.72 0.47 0.37
CA CYS A 50 13.18 1.71 -0.19
C CYS A 50 14.08 2.93 0.02
N GLY A 51 15.16 2.81 0.82
CA GLY A 51 16.13 3.87 1.14
C GLY A 51 15.60 4.91 2.14
N LEU A 52 14.68 4.51 3.02
CA LEU A 52 14.14 5.34 4.10
C LEU A 52 14.77 4.94 5.44
N ALA A 53 14.64 5.78 6.46
CA ALA A 53 14.95 5.40 7.83
C ALA A 53 13.85 4.50 8.41
N ALA A 54 14.22 3.60 9.34
CA ALA A 54 13.25 2.74 10.03
C ALA A 54 12.16 3.55 10.76
N GLU A 55 12.52 4.71 11.33
CA GLU A 55 11.58 5.64 11.95
C GLU A 55 10.59 6.22 10.94
N GLU A 56 11.03 6.51 9.71
CA GLU A 56 10.12 6.97 8.65
C GLU A 56 9.09 5.89 8.30
N ILE A 57 9.51 4.62 8.22
CA ILE A 57 8.58 3.50 8.00
C ILE A 57 7.59 3.37 9.17
N GLN A 58 8.05 3.46 10.42
CA GLN A 58 7.16 3.42 11.59
C GLN A 58 6.15 4.56 11.59
N ASN A 59 6.59 5.77 11.26
CA ASN A 59 5.71 6.95 11.15
C ASN A 59 4.66 6.76 10.05
N ILE A 60 5.06 6.21 8.90
CA ILE A 60 4.14 5.88 7.81
C ILE A 60 3.12 4.84 8.27
N GLU A 61 3.55 3.78 8.95
CA GLU A 61 2.67 2.71 9.45
C GLU A 61 1.75 3.15 10.59
N SER A 62 2.08 4.23 11.31
CA SER A 62 1.21 4.84 12.32
C SER A 62 0.22 5.85 11.72
N GLY A 63 0.28 6.10 10.41
CA GLY A 63 -0.63 7.00 9.70
C GLY A 63 -0.19 8.46 9.67
N LEU A 64 1.04 8.79 10.07
CA LEU A 64 1.58 10.13 9.90
C LEU A 64 1.68 10.46 8.41
N ARG A 65 1.21 11.65 8.00
CA ARG A 65 1.23 12.10 6.61
C ARG A 65 2.67 12.15 6.08
N TYR A 66 2.84 11.69 4.85
CA TYR A 66 4.13 11.65 4.15
C TYR A 66 3.94 11.95 2.66
N ASN A 67 5.03 12.32 1.97
CA ASN A 67 4.97 12.74 0.57
C ASN A 67 4.68 11.56 -0.39
N LYS A 68 4.16 11.88 -1.59
CA LYS A 68 3.91 10.90 -2.66
C LYS A 68 5.16 10.13 -3.10
N GLY A 69 6.34 10.76 -3.01
CA GLY A 69 7.61 10.14 -3.38
C GLY A 69 7.92 8.89 -2.56
N TYR A 70 7.55 8.87 -1.28
CA TYR A 70 7.78 7.72 -0.41
C TYR A 70 6.82 6.56 -0.73
N ARG A 71 5.54 6.85 -1.05
CA ARG A 71 4.57 5.83 -1.53
C ARG A 71 5.13 5.08 -2.72
N HIS A 72 5.64 5.82 -3.71
CA HIS A 72 6.17 5.23 -4.93
C HIS A 72 7.41 4.37 -4.67
N ARG A 73 8.34 4.83 -3.81
CA ARG A 73 9.54 4.07 -3.42
C ARG A 73 9.17 2.77 -2.71
N ILE A 74 8.21 2.81 -1.78
CA ILE A 74 7.76 1.64 -1.03
C ILE A 74 7.04 0.64 -1.95
N ALA A 75 6.08 1.10 -2.77
CA ALA A 75 5.39 0.24 -3.73
C ALA A 75 6.39 -0.46 -4.67
N ARG A 76 7.35 0.29 -5.21
CA ARG A 76 8.40 -0.27 -6.07
C ARG A 76 9.27 -1.30 -5.36
N SER A 77 9.65 -1.04 -4.12
CA SER A 77 10.53 -1.93 -3.33
C SER A 77 9.83 -3.25 -2.97
N LEU A 78 8.53 -3.18 -2.72
CA LEU A 78 7.69 -4.35 -2.46
C LEU A 78 7.18 -5.02 -3.75
N SER A 79 7.63 -4.57 -4.93
CA SER A 79 7.17 -5.05 -6.25
C SER A 79 5.65 -4.98 -6.43
N LEU A 80 5.02 -3.98 -5.80
CA LEU A 80 3.59 -3.75 -5.87
C LEU A 80 3.22 -2.85 -7.06
N PRO A 81 2.04 -3.05 -7.68
CA PRO A 81 1.54 -2.16 -8.72
C PRO A 81 1.43 -0.71 -8.23
N VAL A 82 1.86 0.23 -9.07
CA VAL A 82 1.65 1.66 -8.86
C VAL A 82 0.14 1.91 -8.79
N GLY A 83 -0.34 2.46 -7.67
CA GLY A 83 -1.77 2.64 -7.40
C GLY A 83 -2.30 1.81 -6.23
N ILE A 84 -1.61 0.74 -5.81
CA ILE A 84 -2.10 -0.09 -4.70
C ILE A 84 -2.03 0.63 -3.33
N LEU A 85 -1.10 1.59 -3.22
CA LEU A 85 -0.92 2.42 -2.02
C LEU A 85 -1.52 3.82 -2.20
N GLU A 86 -2.20 4.07 -3.33
CA GLU A 86 -2.88 5.35 -3.59
C GLU A 86 -4.27 5.29 -2.98
N GLU A 87 -4.34 5.45 -1.66
CA GLU A 87 -5.61 5.61 -0.97
C GLU A 87 -5.52 6.85 -0.08
N SER A 88 -6.38 7.84 -0.39
CA SER A 88 -6.71 9.02 0.44
C SER A 88 -5.96 10.34 0.20
N ASP A 89 -5.95 10.83 -1.04
CA ASP A 89 -5.91 12.29 -1.32
C ASP A 89 -7.31 12.87 -1.64
N ILE A 90 -8.40 12.11 -1.45
CA ILE A 90 -9.77 12.54 -1.83
C ILE A 90 -10.51 13.29 -0.69
N LEU A 91 -9.95 13.42 0.53
CA LEU A 91 -10.65 14.03 1.67
C LEU A 91 -10.09 15.35 2.23
N ASP A 92 -9.17 16.03 1.52
CA ASP A 92 -8.67 17.35 1.95
C ASP A 92 -9.20 18.52 1.09
N ALA A 93 -10.36 18.34 0.43
CA ALA A 93 -11.10 19.43 -0.21
C ALA A 93 -12.46 19.65 0.50
N ALA A 94 -12.40 20.20 1.72
CA ALA A 94 -13.54 20.77 2.42
C ALA A 94 -13.22 22.21 2.81
#